data_AF-A0A838EYU9-F1
#
_entry.id   AF-A0A838EYU9-F1
#
_cell.length_a   1.000
_cell.length_b   1.000
_cell.length_c   1.000
_cell.angle_alpha   90.00
_cell.angle_beta   90.00
_cell.angle_gamma   90.00
#
_symmetry.space_group_name_H-M   'P 1'
#
loop_
_entity.id
_entity.type
_entity.pdbx_description
1 polymer ?
#
loop_
_entity_poly.entity_id
_entity_poly.type
_entity_poly.pdbx_seq_one_letter_code
_entity_poly.pdbx_strand_id
1 'polypeptide(L)'
;MAITTTDTSTAAKKGKMVVGSDVKLTSAKAQADENQFKADFNSLIKQGTSGSGNEKGLAASEGFMEKYSNSFIRSSAYLAVVIVSDEEDQSSKTVKEYTDYLKSFKGNAGLVKVYSVVDVNNTNCCQSGIATGSERYKAASNNTSGMIADIRQNFHGVLTEMGESIINLLDSFALSHAPLAGTLKVYVNDVETNNYVYDSASRSIKFNSNSIPPVGAVIKVYYVK
;
A
#
# COMPACT_ATOMS: atom_id res chain seq x y z
N MET A 1 -9.58 -1.57 -6.61
CA MET A 1 -9.25 -1.76 -5.19
C MET A 1 -10.24 -2.74 -4.59
N ALA A 2 -10.00 -3.22 -3.37
CA ALA A 2 -10.93 -4.10 -2.65
C ALA A 2 -10.94 -3.71 -1.18
N ILE A 3 -12.04 -4.04 -0.48
CA ILE A 3 -12.22 -3.73 0.95
C ILE A 3 -12.40 -5.05 1.70
N THR A 4 -11.82 -5.16 2.90
CA THR A 4 -12.07 -6.24 3.87
C THR A 4 -12.19 -5.63 5.27
N THR A 5 -12.80 -6.36 6.20
CA THR A 5 -12.87 -5.98 7.62
C THR A 5 -11.70 -6.54 8.42
N THR A 6 -11.48 -6.01 9.62
CA THR A 6 -10.55 -6.55 10.63
C THR A 6 -11.10 -7.81 11.33
N ASP A 7 -12.38 -8.16 11.12
CA ASP A 7 -13.00 -9.37 11.66
C ASP A 7 -12.42 -10.64 11.02
N THR A 8 -11.61 -11.35 11.80
CA THR A 8 -11.04 -12.65 11.44
C THR A 8 -11.53 -13.77 12.37
N SER A 9 -12.67 -13.58 13.05
CA SER A 9 -13.23 -14.51 14.05
C SER A 9 -13.46 -15.92 13.53
N THR A 10 -13.56 -16.09 12.21
CA THR A 10 -13.61 -17.40 11.55
C THR A 10 -12.75 -17.39 10.29
N ALA A 11 -12.30 -18.56 9.85
CA ALA A 11 -11.57 -18.70 8.58
C ALA A 11 -12.39 -18.23 7.35
N ALA A 12 -13.72 -18.29 7.44
CA ALA A 12 -14.62 -17.79 6.41
C ALA A 12 -14.61 -16.25 6.33
N LYS A 13 -14.43 -15.57 7.46
CA LYS A 13 -14.39 -14.10 7.55
C LYS A 13 -12.98 -13.52 7.34
N LYS A 14 -11.92 -14.25 7.73
CA LYS A 14 -10.52 -13.80 7.63
C LYS A 14 -10.21 -13.29 6.22
N GLY A 15 -10.08 -11.97 6.05
CA GLY A 15 -9.78 -11.35 4.76
C GLY A 15 -10.86 -11.50 3.69
N LYS A 16 -12.10 -11.79 4.07
CA LYS A 16 -13.21 -11.89 3.14
C LYS A 16 -13.49 -10.52 2.54
N MET A 17 -13.40 -10.45 1.23
CA MET A 17 -13.69 -9.23 0.50
C MET A 17 -15.16 -8.82 0.67
N VAL A 18 -15.37 -7.52 0.89
CA VAL A 18 -16.68 -6.89 0.80
C VAL A 18 -17.19 -7.07 -0.63
N VAL A 19 -18.32 -7.74 -0.76
CA VAL A 19 -18.92 -8.09 -2.05
C VAL A 19 -19.12 -6.83 -2.89
N GLY A 20 -18.61 -6.86 -4.13
CA GLY A 20 -18.74 -5.77 -5.07
C GLY A 20 -17.61 -4.74 -5.02
N SER A 21 -16.72 -4.78 -4.02
CA SER A 21 -15.63 -3.79 -3.92
C SER A 21 -14.62 -3.89 -5.06
N ASP A 22 -14.24 -5.09 -5.48
CA ASP A 22 -13.34 -5.34 -6.61
C ASP A 22 -13.88 -4.90 -7.97
N VAL A 23 -15.19 -5.01 -8.18
CA VAL A 23 -15.83 -4.68 -9.47
C VAL A 23 -16.30 -3.23 -9.55
N LYS A 24 -16.74 -2.64 -8.43
CA LYS A 24 -17.24 -1.25 -8.38
C LYS A 24 -16.12 -0.25 -8.19
N LEU A 25 -15.07 -0.61 -7.45
CA LEU A 25 -13.98 0.31 -7.12
C LEU A 25 -12.78 0.11 -8.05
N THR A 26 -13.03 0.08 -9.36
CA THR A 26 -11.99 -0.02 -10.40
C THR A 26 -11.66 1.35 -10.99
N SER A 27 -10.48 1.49 -11.59
CA SER A 27 -10.10 2.70 -12.33
C SER A 27 -11.06 2.99 -13.48
N ALA A 28 -11.56 1.96 -14.16
CA ALA A 28 -12.55 2.10 -15.24
C ALA A 28 -13.87 2.69 -14.72
N LYS A 29 -14.34 2.27 -13.53
CA LYS A 29 -15.52 2.85 -12.89
C LYS A 29 -15.31 4.28 -12.44
N ALA A 30 -14.15 4.58 -11.85
CA ALA A 30 -13.78 5.95 -11.48
C ALA A 30 -13.73 6.90 -12.69
N GLN A 31 -13.19 6.44 -13.83
CA GLN A 31 -13.12 7.23 -15.08
C GLN A 31 -14.49 7.40 -15.75
N ALA A 32 -15.36 6.39 -15.67
CA ALA A 32 -16.68 6.44 -16.28
C ALA A 32 -17.63 7.38 -15.53
N ASP A 33 -17.62 7.35 -14.20
CA ASP A 33 -18.46 8.20 -13.35
C ASP A 33 -17.85 8.33 -11.94
N GLU A 34 -17.20 9.46 -11.70
CA GLU A 34 -16.55 9.74 -10.41
C GLU A 34 -17.56 9.87 -9.26
N ASN A 35 -18.75 10.41 -9.52
CA ASN A 35 -19.78 10.59 -8.49
C ASN A 35 -20.35 9.24 -8.06
N GLN A 36 -20.63 8.36 -9.02
CA GLN A 36 -21.08 7.00 -8.74
C GLN A 36 -19.98 6.19 -8.04
N PHE A 37 -18.71 6.32 -8.45
CA PHE A 37 -17.59 5.67 -7.77
C PHE A 37 -17.51 6.08 -6.29
N LYS A 38 -17.64 7.39 -5.99
CA LYS A 38 -17.66 7.90 -4.60
C LYS A 38 -18.86 7.36 -3.82
N ALA A 39 -20.04 7.28 -4.45
CA ALA A 39 -21.24 6.73 -3.83
C ALA A 39 -21.07 5.24 -3.50
N ASP A 40 -20.54 4.45 -4.43
CA ASP A 40 -20.23 3.03 -4.23
C ASP A 40 -19.19 2.86 -3.11
N PHE A 41 -18.12 3.65 -3.11
CA PHE A 41 -17.11 3.63 -2.05
C PHE A 41 -17.73 3.90 -0.68
N ASN A 42 -18.50 4.99 -0.55
CA ASN A 42 -19.18 5.36 0.69
C ASN A 42 -20.15 4.26 1.18
N SER A 43 -20.82 3.55 0.27
CA SER A 43 -21.67 2.42 0.65
C SER A 43 -20.86 1.21 1.12
N LEU A 44 -19.73 0.92 0.48
CA LEU A 44 -18.94 -0.28 0.72
C LEU A 44 -18.03 -0.19 1.95
N ILE A 45 -17.72 1.01 2.45
CA ILE A 45 -16.94 1.16 3.69
C ILE A 45 -17.79 0.98 4.97
N LYS A 46 -19.13 1.00 4.86
CA LYS A 46 -20.05 0.88 6.00
C LYS A 46 -20.33 -0.59 6.37
N GLN A 47 -19.33 -1.26 6.94
CA GLN A 47 -19.40 -2.70 7.26
C GLN A 47 -20.14 -3.08 8.55
N GLY A 48 -20.84 -2.12 9.18
CA GLY A 48 -21.56 -2.32 10.44
C GLY A 48 -20.62 -2.49 11.63
N THR A 49 -21.19 -2.59 12.84
CA THR A 49 -20.45 -2.67 14.12
C THR A 49 -20.54 -4.04 14.80
N SER A 50 -21.21 -5.01 14.17
CA SER A 50 -21.42 -6.36 14.73
C SER A 50 -20.24 -7.33 14.50
N GLY A 51 -19.06 -6.80 14.19
CA GLY A 51 -17.84 -7.57 13.98
C GLY A 51 -17.23 -8.08 15.29
N SER A 52 -16.10 -8.77 15.17
CA SER A 52 -15.29 -9.12 16.34
C SER A 52 -14.66 -7.87 16.95
N GLY A 53 -14.72 -7.72 18.27
CA GLY A 53 -13.96 -6.70 19.01
C GLY A 53 -12.46 -7.00 19.12
N ASN A 54 -11.96 -8.03 18.42
CA ASN A 54 -10.53 -8.25 18.26
C ASN A 54 -10.13 -7.82 16.86
N GLU A 55 -9.55 -6.63 16.73
CA GLU A 55 -9.11 -6.11 15.45
C GLU A 55 -7.83 -6.79 14.97
N LYS A 56 -7.90 -7.46 13.83
CA LYS A 56 -6.78 -8.23 13.26
C LYS A 56 -6.55 -7.85 11.80
N GLY A 57 -6.27 -6.57 11.55
CA GLY A 57 -6.07 -6.02 10.21
C GLY A 57 -4.90 -6.67 9.45
N LEU A 58 -3.82 -7.04 10.15
CA LEU A 58 -2.69 -7.74 9.51
C LEU A 58 -3.06 -9.17 9.08
N ALA A 59 -3.74 -9.93 9.96
CA ALA A 59 -4.25 -11.25 9.61
C ALA A 59 -5.35 -11.19 8.53
N ALA A 60 -6.18 -10.15 8.52
CA ALA A 60 -7.17 -9.93 7.47
C ALA A 60 -6.50 -9.65 6.12
N SER A 61 -5.43 -8.86 6.10
CA SER A 61 -4.64 -8.59 4.89
C SER A 61 -4.00 -9.87 4.34
N GLU A 62 -3.41 -10.69 5.21
CA GLU A 62 -2.92 -12.02 4.83
C GLU A 62 -4.05 -12.90 4.29
N GLY A 63 -5.18 -12.99 4.98
CA GLY A 63 -6.32 -13.82 4.57
C GLY A 63 -6.93 -13.39 3.24
N PHE A 64 -6.89 -12.08 2.93
CA PHE A 64 -7.34 -11.56 1.65
C PHE A 64 -6.42 -12.06 0.54
N MET A 65 -5.11 -12.01 0.76
CA MET A 65 -4.12 -12.50 -0.19
C MET A 65 -4.19 -14.02 -0.38
N GLU A 66 -4.42 -14.79 0.69
CA GLU A 66 -4.67 -16.23 0.62
C GLU A 66 -5.85 -16.57 -0.30
N LYS A 67 -6.91 -15.75 -0.29
CA LYS A 67 -8.14 -16.00 -1.05
C LYS A 67 -8.13 -15.45 -2.47
N TYR A 68 -7.52 -14.28 -2.69
CA TYR A 68 -7.76 -13.47 -3.90
C TYR A 68 -6.49 -13.08 -4.67
N SER A 69 -5.29 -13.46 -4.21
CA SER A 69 -4.03 -13.08 -4.87
C SER A 69 -4.00 -13.39 -6.37
N ASN A 70 -4.50 -14.56 -6.78
CA ASN A 70 -4.52 -15.01 -8.17
C ASN A 70 -5.27 -14.06 -9.13
N SER A 71 -6.32 -13.38 -8.65
CA SER A 71 -7.14 -12.47 -9.46
C SER A 71 -6.88 -11.00 -9.15
N PHE A 72 -6.32 -10.69 -7.98
CA PHE A 72 -6.12 -9.32 -7.52
C PHE A 72 -4.74 -8.75 -7.87
N ILE A 73 -3.70 -9.58 -7.91
CA ILE A 73 -2.32 -9.12 -8.09
C ILE A 73 -2.00 -8.91 -9.56
N ARG A 74 -1.37 -7.76 -9.84
CA ARG A 74 -0.69 -7.44 -11.10
C ARG A 74 0.81 -7.37 -10.84
N SER A 75 1.61 -8.05 -11.64
CA SER A 75 3.07 -8.18 -11.41
C SER A 75 3.81 -6.84 -11.40
N SER A 76 3.42 -5.90 -12.26
CA SER A 76 4.05 -4.58 -12.43
C SER A 76 3.40 -3.44 -11.63
N ALA A 77 2.37 -3.71 -10.83
CA ALA A 77 1.70 -2.68 -10.03
C ALA A 77 2.17 -2.71 -8.57
N TYR A 78 2.10 -1.57 -7.88
CA TYR A 78 2.19 -1.54 -6.42
C TYR A 78 1.05 -2.36 -5.80
N LEU A 79 1.36 -3.05 -4.70
CA LEU A 79 0.39 -3.54 -3.73
C LEU A 79 0.39 -2.56 -2.56
N ALA A 80 -0.63 -1.69 -2.53
CA ALA A 80 -0.89 -0.80 -1.41
C ALA A 80 -1.96 -1.43 -0.51
N VAL A 81 -1.62 -1.64 0.77
CA VAL A 81 -2.54 -2.07 1.82
C VAL A 81 -2.76 -0.87 2.73
N VAL A 82 -3.96 -0.30 2.72
CA VAL A 82 -4.32 0.82 3.61
C VAL A 82 -5.14 0.25 4.76
N ILE A 83 -4.63 0.43 5.97
CA ILE A 83 -5.26 -0.01 7.21
C ILE A 83 -5.81 1.22 7.91
N VAL A 84 -7.07 1.15 8.33
CA VAL A 84 -7.75 2.18 9.12
C VAL A 84 -8.32 1.50 10.35
N SER A 85 -7.92 1.95 11.55
CA SER A 85 -8.30 1.32 12.81
C SER A 85 -8.04 2.27 13.98
N ASP A 86 -8.92 2.27 14.98
CA ASP A 86 -8.74 2.97 16.26
C ASP A 86 -8.27 2.04 17.40
N GLU A 87 -8.00 0.76 17.09
CA GLU A 87 -7.49 -0.25 18.02
C GLU A 87 -6.13 -0.82 17.56
N GLU A 88 -5.43 -1.48 18.48
CA GLU A 88 -4.18 -2.18 18.19
C GLU A 88 -4.43 -3.48 17.42
N ASP A 89 -3.50 -3.87 16.54
CA ASP A 89 -3.59 -5.15 15.84
C ASP A 89 -3.36 -6.32 16.80
N GLN A 90 -4.35 -7.20 16.93
CA GLN A 90 -4.30 -8.40 17.78
C GLN A 90 -3.99 -9.66 16.98
N SER A 91 -3.34 -9.52 15.81
CA SER A 91 -3.01 -10.65 14.95
C SER A 91 -1.91 -11.53 15.57
N SER A 92 -2.00 -12.86 15.38
CA SER A 92 -1.18 -13.82 16.14
C SER A 92 0.30 -13.86 15.76
N LYS A 93 0.63 -13.74 14.46
CA LYS A 93 2.02 -13.71 13.98
C LYS A 93 2.70 -12.38 14.28
N THR A 94 4.02 -12.34 14.14
CA THR A 94 4.79 -11.09 14.22
C THR A 94 4.46 -10.18 13.02
N VAL A 95 4.66 -8.88 13.21
CA VAL A 95 4.47 -7.89 12.13
C VAL A 95 5.37 -8.21 10.93
N LYS A 96 6.61 -8.65 11.18
CA LYS A 96 7.57 -8.99 10.13
C LYS A 96 7.04 -10.12 9.25
N GLU A 97 6.52 -11.19 9.85
CA GLU A 97 5.93 -12.32 9.11
C GLU A 97 4.80 -11.87 8.17
N TYR A 98 3.90 -11.00 8.64
CA TYR A 98 2.85 -10.45 7.77
C TYR A 98 3.41 -9.62 6.62
N THR A 99 4.37 -8.73 6.90
CA THR A 99 4.96 -7.89 5.84
C THR A 99 5.78 -8.68 4.84
N ASP A 100 6.50 -9.72 5.26
CA ASP A 100 7.24 -10.61 4.37
C ASP A 100 6.31 -11.45 3.51
N TYR A 101 5.20 -11.94 4.09
CA TYR A 101 4.16 -12.63 3.34
C TYR A 101 3.59 -11.74 2.23
N LEU A 102 3.23 -10.49 2.52
CA LEU A 102 2.75 -9.54 1.49
C LEU A 102 3.81 -9.28 0.41
N LYS A 103 5.08 -9.11 0.80
CA LYS A 103 6.22 -8.91 -0.12
C LYS A 103 6.42 -10.10 -1.07
N SER A 104 6.11 -11.32 -0.63
CA SER A 104 6.29 -12.54 -1.44
C SER A 104 5.46 -12.58 -2.72
N PHE A 105 4.39 -11.78 -2.81
CA PHE A 105 3.54 -11.69 -4.01
C PHE A 105 4.10 -10.79 -5.12
N LYS A 106 5.28 -10.19 -4.91
CA LYS A 106 5.92 -9.29 -5.87
C LYS A 106 7.36 -9.71 -6.12
N GLY A 107 7.80 -9.63 -7.37
CA GLY A 107 9.22 -9.85 -7.72
C GLY A 107 10.16 -8.80 -7.13
N ASN A 108 9.63 -7.64 -6.73
CA ASN A 108 10.35 -6.60 -6.01
C ASN A 108 9.57 -6.24 -4.73
N ALA A 109 10.19 -6.46 -3.57
CA ALA A 109 9.61 -6.16 -2.26
C ALA A 109 9.27 -4.66 -2.06
N GLY A 110 9.95 -3.76 -2.79
CA GLY A 110 9.67 -2.32 -2.78
C GLY A 110 8.33 -1.93 -3.41
N LEU A 111 7.69 -2.85 -4.15
CA LEU A 111 6.34 -2.65 -4.70
C LEU A 111 5.23 -2.91 -3.67
N VAL A 112 5.57 -3.29 -2.44
CA VAL A 112 4.58 -3.51 -1.38
C VAL A 112 4.66 -2.36 -0.37
N LYS A 113 3.52 -1.74 -0.12
CA LYS A 113 3.37 -0.61 0.80
C LYS A 113 2.20 -0.86 1.74
N VAL A 114 2.46 -0.79 3.04
CA VAL A 114 1.43 -0.79 4.07
C VAL A 114 1.31 0.63 4.61
N TYR A 115 0.11 1.21 4.49
CA TYR A 115 -0.24 2.52 4.99
C TYR A 115 -1.15 2.36 6.20
N SER A 116 -0.93 3.14 7.25
CA SER A 116 -1.70 3.05 8.48
C SER A 116 -2.33 4.40 8.82
N VAL A 117 -3.65 4.44 8.95
CA VAL A 117 -4.42 5.57 9.49
C VAL A 117 -4.99 5.14 10.83
N VAL A 118 -4.32 5.51 11.91
CA VAL A 118 -4.48 4.91 13.24
C VAL A 118 -4.40 5.96 14.34
N ASP A 119 -4.80 5.64 15.57
CA ASP A 119 -4.54 6.56 16.70
C ASP A 119 -3.06 6.52 17.09
N VAL A 120 -2.28 7.48 16.57
CA VAL A 120 -0.83 7.56 16.79
C VAL A 120 -0.42 7.95 18.21
N ASN A 121 -1.34 8.53 18.99
CA ASN A 121 -1.09 8.94 20.37
C ASN A 121 -1.48 7.84 21.37
N ASN A 122 -2.12 6.78 20.89
CA ASN A 122 -2.46 5.64 21.70
C ASN A 122 -1.29 4.64 21.69
N THR A 123 -0.60 4.51 22.83
CA THR A 123 0.57 3.63 22.99
C THR A 123 0.29 2.43 23.91
N ASN A 124 -0.91 2.35 24.47
CA ASN A 124 -1.24 1.37 25.49
C ASN A 124 -1.78 0.09 24.87
N CYS A 125 -0.91 -0.82 24.44
CA CYS A 125 -1.38 -2.19 24.20
C CYS A 125 -1.75 -2.86 25.53
N CYS A 126 -2.91 -3.53 25.56
CA CYS A 126 -3.27 -4.55 26.54
C CYS A 126 -3.58 -4.11 27.98
N GLN A 127 -4.15 -2.91 28.22
CA GLN A 127 -4.79 -2.62 29.51
C GLN A 127 -6.28 -3.02 29.51
N SER A 128 -6.68 -3.88 30.45
CA SER A 128 -8.08 -4.20 30.78
C SER A 128 -8.91 -4.88 29.68
N GLY A 129 -8.30 -5.69 28.81
CA GLY A 129 -9.03 -6.45 27.78
C GLY A 129 -9.48 -5.63 26.57
N ILE A 130 -9.03 -4.37 26.50
CA ILE A 130 -9.13 -3.52 25.31
C ILE A 130 -7.71 -3.42 24.74
N ALA A 131 -7.54 -3.81 23.47
CA ALA A 131 -6.27 -3.59 22.78
C ALA A 131 -6.32 -2.19 22.17
N THR A 132 -6.07 -1.19 22.99
CA THR A 132 -5.79 0.17 22.51
C THR A 132 -4.38 0.23 21.92
N GLY A 133 -4.12 1.11 20.95
CA GLY A 133 -2.78 1.31 20.41
C GLY A 133 -2.70 1.31 18.89
N SER A 134 -1.48 1.45 18.36
CA SER A 134 -1.23 1.44 16.92
C SER A 134 0.16 0.92 16.52
N GLU A 135 0.93 0.38 17.46
CA GLU A 135 2.35 0.08 17.28
C GLU A 135 2.60 -1.00 16.21
N ARG A 136 1.75 -2.01 16.11
CA ARG A 136 1.94 -3.08 15.11
C ARG A 136 1.60 -2.61 13.70
N TYR A 137 0.60 -1.75 13.55
CA TYR A 137 0.31 -1.11 12.27
C TYR A 137 1.43 -0.13 11.87
N LYS A 138 1.91 0.70 12.81
CA LYS A 138 3.08 1.57 12.62
C LYS A 138 4.31 0.78 12.17
N ALA A 139 4.60 -0.34 12.85
CA ALA A 139 5.69 -1.23 12.48
C ALA A 139 5.51 -1.82 11.08
N ALA A 140 4.29 -2.19 10.67
CA ALA A 140 4.02 -2.71 9.34
C ALA A 140 4.27 -1.65 8.24
N SER A 141 3.87 -0.41 8.50
CA SER A 141 4.17 0.73 7.64
C SER A 141 5.66 1.00 7.54
N ASN A 142 6.39 1.01 8.65
CA ASN A 142 7.84 1.20 8.66
C ASN A 142 8.58 0.08 7.90
N ASN A 143 8.19 -1.19 8.11
CA ASN A 143 8.77 -2.36 7.44
C ASN A 143 8.61 -2.35 5.91
N THR A 144 7.67 -1.57 5.39
CA THR A 144 7.38 -1.46 3.95
C THR A 144 7.70 -0.07 3.38
N SER A 145 8.20 0.84 4.22
CA SER A 145 8.39 2.25 3.90
C SER A 145 7.09 2.87 3.34
N GLY A 146 5.98 2.58 4.00
CA GLY A 146 4.71 3.26 3.82
C GLY A 146 4.54 4.43 4.80
N MET A 147 3.36 5.03 4.80
CA MET A 147 3.04 6.21 5.60
C MET A 147 2.18 5.85 6.81
N ILE A 148 2.36 6.60 7.90
CA ILE A 148 1.56 6.55 9.12
C ILE A 148 0.88 7.91 9.26
N ALA A 149 -0.43 7.91 9.50
CA ALA A 149 -1.24 9.10 9.73
C ALA A 149 -2.14 8.92 10.95
N ASP A 150 -2.50 10.04 11.59
CA ASP A 150 -3.42 10.04 12.73
C ASP A 150 -4.87 9.96 12.22
N ILE A 151 -5.67 9.04 12.77
CA ILE A 151 -7.08 8.86 12.42
C ILE A 151 -7.94 10.10 12.69
N ARG A 152 -7.50 11.03 13.55
CA ARG A 152 -8.18 12.29 13.83
C ARG A 152 -7.85 13.40 12.84
N GLN A 153 -6.85 13.20 11.97
CA GLN A 153 -6.50 14.18 10.94
C GLN A 153 -7.54 14.24 9.83
N ASN A 154 -7.40 15.25 8.97
CA ASN A 154 -8.22 15.38 7.78
C ASN A 154 -7.98 14.18 6.84
N PHE A 155 -8.93 13.25 6.79
CA PHE A 155 -8.85 12.06 5.96
C PHE A 155 -8.63 12.35 4.48
N HIS A 156 -9.19 13.44 3.96
CA HIS A 156 -8.98 13.81 2.56
C HIS A 156 -7.50 14.15 2.27
N GLY A 157 -6.86 14.95 3.13
CA GLY A 157 -5.43 15.25 3.04
C GLY A 157 -4.58 13.99 3.18
N VAL A 158 -4.84 13.17 4.21
CA VAL A 158 -4.11 11.92 4.46
C VAL A 158 -4.20 10.96 3.25
N LEU A 159 -5.40 10.73 2.72
CA LEU A 159 -5.57 9.84 1.57
C LEU A 159 -4.95 10.44 0.29
N THR A 160 -4.94 11.76 0.15
CA THR A 160 -4.26 12.46 -0.95
C THR A 160 -2.75 12.25 -0.87
N GLU A 161 -2.13 12.47 0.29
CA GLU A 161 -0.70 12.25 0.52
C GLU A 161 -0.30 10.79 0.33
N MET A 162 -1.13 9.83 0.76
CA MET A 162 -0.91 8.40 0.48
C MET A 162 -0.98 8.10 -1.02
N GLY A 163 -1.95 8.68 -1.73
CA GLY A 163 -2.05 8.57 -3.19
C GLY A 163 -0.83 9.16 -3.90
N GLU A 164 -0.41 10.35 -3.51
CA GLU A 164 0.79 11.02 -4.01
C GLU A 164 2.06 10.25 -3.68
N SER A 165 2.16 9.61 -2.51
CA SER A 165 3.28 8.74 -2.15
C SER A 165 3.39 7.56 -3.12
N ILE A 166 2.27 6.93 -3.46
CA ILE A 166 2.24 5.83 -4.45
C ILE A 166 2.62 6.35 -5.85
N ILE A 167 2.16 7.54 -6.24
CA ILE A 167 2.48 8.14 -7.54
C ILE A 167 3.96 8.55 -7.61
N ASN A 168 4.49 9.24 -6.59
CA ASN A 168 5.91 9.61 -6.52
C ASN A 168 6.84 8.38 -6.58
N LEU A 169 6.37 7.24 -6.09
CA LEU A 169 7.07 5.96 -6.21
C LEU A 169 7.01 5.39 -7.64
N LEU A 170 5.94 5.65 -8.41
CA LEU A 170 5.93 5.35 -9.86
C LEU A 170 6.96 6.17 -10.63
N ASP A 171 7.38 7.32 -10.09
CA ASP A 171 8.40 8.16 -10.71
C ASP A 171 9.81 7.80 -10.26
N SER A 172 9.95 6.98 -9.20
CA SER A 172 11.22 6.63 -8.56
C SER A 172 11.57 5.15 -8.74
N PHE A 173 12.62 4.88 -9.51
CA PHE A 173 13.07 3.54 -9.87
C PHE A 173 14.35 3.20 -9.14
N ALA A 174 14.26 2.25 -8.20
CA ALA A 174 15.41 1.79 -7.43
C ALA A 174 16.48 1.15 -8.34
N LEU A 175 17.73 1.50 -8.09
CA LEU A 175 18.88 1.00 -8.82
C LEU A 175 19.48 -0.21 -8.12
N SER A 176 19.92 -1.19 -8.92
CA SER A 176 20.58 -2.41 -8.40
C SER A 176 21.92 -2.10 -7.74
N HIS A 177 22.64 -1.11 -8.24
CA HIS A 177 23.95 -0.66 -7.76
C HIS A 177 24.02 0.87 -7.70
N ALA A 178 24.91 1.39 -6.85
CA ALA A 178 25.21 2.82 -6.81
C ALA A 178 26.06 3.18 -8.04
N PRO A 179 25.62 4.09 -8.90
CA PRO A 179 26.41 4.54 -10.03
C PRO A 179 27.60 5.39 -9.56
N LEU A 180 28.68 5.38 -10.34
CA LEU A 180 29.69 6.41 -10.24
C LEU A 180 29.14 7.71 -10.86
N ALA A 181 29.65 8.85 -10.43
CA ALA A 181 29.21 10.13 -10.97
C ALA A 181 29.41 10.17 -12.50
N GLY A 182 28.34 10.46 -13.25
CA GLY A 182 28.36 10.54 -14.70
C GLY A 182 28.30 9.21 -15.46
N THR A 183 28.16 8.07 -14.78
CA THR A 183 28.13 6.75 -15.45
C THR A 183 26.74 6.16 -15.68
N LEU A 184 25.68 6.90 -15.32
CA LEU A 184 24.32 6.40 -15.47
C LEU A 184 23.75 6.80 -16.83
N LYS A 185 23.33 5.81 -17.63
CA LYS A 185 22.51 6.02 -18.82
C LYS A 185 21.13 5.40 -18.63
N VAL A 186 20.09 6.21 -18.82
CA VAL A 186 18.69 5.82 -18.63
C VAL A 186 17.95 5.89 -19.96
N TYR A 187 17.20 4.85 -20.27
CA TYR A 187 16.39 4.74 -21.48
C TYR A 187 14.94 4.47 -21.12
N VAL A 188 14.01 5.13 -21.81
CA VAL A 188 12.57 4.89 -21.74
C VAL A 188 12.11 4.47 -23.12
N ASN A 189 11.60 3.23 -23.26
CA ASN A 189 11.25 2.63 -24.56
C ASN A 189 12.39 2.78 -25.59
N ASP A 190 13.61 2.45 -25.16
CA ASP A 190 14.84 2.51 -25.97
C ASP A 190 15.29 3.91 -26.41
N VAL A 191 14.68 4.98 -25.89
CA VAL A 191 15.13 6.37 -26.09
C VAL A 191 15.91 6.86 -24.87
N GLU A 192 17.16 7.27 -25.06
CA GLU A 192 18.01 7.84 -23.99
C GLU A 192 17.39 9.13 -23.44
N THR A 193 17.38 9.30 -22.13
CA THR A 193 16.84 10.48 -21.46
C THR A 193 17.71 10.88 -20.28
N ASN A 194 17.82 12.20 -20.08
CA ASN A 194 18.49 12.81 -18.93
C ASN A 194 17.50 13.51 -17.99
N ASN A 195 16.19 13.33 -18.20
CA ASN A 195 15.15 14.01 -17.43
C ASN A 195 14.83 13.26 -16.12
N TYR A 196 15.87 12.97 -15.36
CA TYR A 196 15.78 12.31 -14.07
C TYR A 196 16.83 12.89 -13.10
N VAL A 197 16.58 12.69 -11.81
CA VAL A 197 17.52 13.01 -10.73
C VAL A 197 17.89 11.71 -10.03
N TYR A 198 19.18 11.49 -9.81
CA TYR A 198 19.64 10.39 -8.96
C TYR A 198 19.59 10.81 -7.49
N ASP A 199 18.88 10.04 -6.67
CA ASP A 199 18.87 10.17 -5.22
C ASP A 199 19.84 9.13 -4.62
N SER A 200 20.91 9.62 -4.02
CA SER A 200 21.95 8.78 -3.40
C SER A 200 21.51 8.15 -2.08
N ALA A 201 20.57 8.76 -1.35
CA ALA A 201 20.08 8.24 -0.08
C ALA A 201 19.18 7.02 -0.32
N SER A 202 18.30 7.09 -1.32
CA SER A 202 17.41 5.99 -1.70
C SER A 202 17.98 5.06 -2.78
N ARG A 203 19.14 5.41 -3.36
CA ARG A 203 19.75 4.73 -4.51
C ARG A 203 18.72 4.48 -5.62
N SER A 204 18.08 5.55 -6.05
CA SER A 204 17.02 5.51 -7.06
C SER A 204 17.18 6.62 -8.08
N ILE A 205 16.60 6.46 -9.26
CA ILE A 205 16.37 7.58 -10.17
C ILE A 205 14.93 8.04 -10.06
N LYS A 206 14.72 9.35 -9.97
CA LYS A 206 13.40 9.96 -10.00
C LYS A 206 13.22 10.76 -11.29
N PHE A 207 12.22 10.43 -12.12
CA PHE A 207 11.92 11.23 -13.31
C PHE A 207 11.35 12.60 -12.93
N ASN A 208 11.71 13.62 -13.70
CA ASN A 208 11.14 14.96 -13.54
C ASN A 208 9.64 14.93 -13.87
N SER A 209 8.84 15.81 -13.26
CA SER A 209 7.37 15.80 -13.35
C SER A 209 6.82 15.83 -14.78
N ASN A 210 7.55 16.40 -15.73
CA ASN A 210 7.16 16.50 -17.15
C ASN A 210 7.77 15.38 -18.03
N SER A 211 8.40 14.37 -17.43
CA SER A 211 9.09 13.28 -18.13
C SER A 211 8.85 11.93 -17.47
N ILE A 212 7.75 11.83 -16.72
CA ILE A 212 7.28 10.59 -16.12
C ILE A 212 6.99 9.59 -17.25
N PRO A 213 7.62 8.40 -17.24
CA PRO A 213 7.34 7.37 -18.24
C PRO A 213 5.86 6.98 -18.24
N PRO A 214 5.22 6.84 -19.42
CA PRO A 214 3.83 6.41 -19.48
C PRO A 214 3.68 4.98 -18.94
N VAL A 215 2.48 4.65 -18.44
CA VAL A 215 2.17 3.31 -17.93
C VAL A 215 2.50 2.26 -19.00
N GLY A 216 3.29 1.25 -18.62
CA GLY A 216 3.72 0.19 -19.52
C GLY A 216 5.03 0.47 -20.26
N ALA A 217 5.65 1.63 -20.08
CA ALA A 217 6.97 1.91 -20.63
C ALA A 217 8.06 1.01 -20.02
N VAL A 218 9.03 0.62 -20.84
CA VAL A 218 10.19 -0.15 -20.42
C VAL A 218 11.32 0.80 -20.08
N ILE A 219 11.81 0.72 -18.84
CA ILE A 219 12.94 1.52 -18.36
C ILE A 219 14.17 0.62 -18.30
N LYS A 220 15.21 1.00 -19.03
CA LYS A 220 16.52 0.32 -19.02
C LYS A 220 17.55 1.28 -18.44
N VAL A 221 18.33 0.79 -17.48
CA VAL A 221 19.40 1.58 -16.86
C VAL A 221 20.71 0.84 -17.07
N TYR A 222 21.69 1.55 -17.64
CA TYR A 222 23.03 1.04 -17.87
C TYR A 222 24.04 1.80 -17.01
N TYR A 223 24.99 1.04 -16.46
CA TYR A 223 26.17 1.56 -15.78
C TYR A 223 27.31 1.52 -16.80
N VAL A 224 27.63 2.66 -17.39
CA VAL A 224 28.76 2.74 -18.33
C VAL A 224 30.06 2.90 -17.56
N LYS A 225 31.16 2.33 -18.07
CA LYS A 225 32.48 2.50 -17.46
C LYS A 225 33.11 3.82 -17.88
#